data_AF-A0A6N7CSG9-F1
#
_entry.id   AF-A0A6N7CSG9-F1
#
_cell.length_a   1.000
_cell.length_b   1.000
_cell.length_c   1.000
_cell.angle_alpha   90.00
_cell.angle_beta   90.00
_cell.angle_gamma   90.00
#
_symmetry.space_group_name_H-M   'P 1'
#
loop_
_entity.id
_entity.type
_entity.pdbx_description
1 polymer ?
#
loop_
_entity_poly.entity_id
_entity_poly.type
_entity_poly.pdbx_seq_one_letter_code
_entity_poly.pdbx_strand_id
1 'polypeptide(L)'
;MKDECTNGHPIVDRSRDRTTSGHCRLCALDADRKYRAKRRAALELVRALEANGVHVDPDTMTLTTAPTTEPTGVVAQRLVDTHGEGIE
;
A
#
# COMPACT_ATOMS: atom_id res chain seq x y z
N MET A 1 -32.29 1.52 -15.79
CA MET A 1 -31.55 0.78 -14.74
C MET A 1 -30.15 1.35 -14.68
N LYS A 2 -29.71 1.87 -13.53
CA LYS A 2 -28.30 2.22 -13.33
C LYS A 2 -27.58 0.91 -13.02
N ASP A 3 -26.62 0.54 -13.86
CA ASP A 3 -25.70 -0.55 -13.52
C ASP A 3 -24.78 -0.02 -12.41
N GLU A 4 -24.59 -0.80 -11.36
CA GLU A 4 -23.68 -0.47 -10.26
C GLU A 4 -22.66 -1.61 -10.11
N CYS A 5 -21.46 -1.29 -9.64
CA CYS A 5 -20.48 -2.30 -9.30
C CYS A 5 -20.82 -2.96 -7.95
N THR A 6 -20.15 -4.06 -7.61
CA THR A 6 -20.34 -4.77 -6.33
C THR A 6 -20.14 -3.88 -5.09
N ASN A 7 -19.38 -2.80 -5.23
CA ASN A 7 -19.10 -1.82 -4.18
C ASN A 7 -20.03 -0.57 -4.25
N GLY A 8 -21.10 -0.61 -5.05
CA GLY A 8 -22.09 0.48 -5.14
C GLY A 8 -21.68 1.69 -5.99
N HIS A 9 -20.60 1.59 -6.77
CA HIS A 9 -20.22 2.66 -7.69
C HIS A 9 -21.07 2.63 -8.97
N PRO A 10 -21.56 3.78 -9.47
CA PRO A 10 -22.32 3.83 -10.71
C PRO A 10 -21.43 3.46 -11.91
N ILE A 11 -21.92 2.56 -12.75
CA ILE A 11 -21.34 2.17 -14.03
C ILE A 11 -22.25 2.71 -15.13
N VAL A 12 -21.73 3.65 -15.91
CA VAL A 12 -22.44 4.26 -17.05
C VAL A 12 -22.08 3.52 -18.35
N ASP A 13 -20.83 3.10 -18.48
CA ASP A 13 -20.31 2.34 -19.62
C ASP A 13 -19.33 1.28 -19.12
N ARG A 14 -19.70 -0.01 -19.24
CA ARG A 14 -18.88 -1.13 -18.76
C ARG A 14 -17.48 -1.19 -19.38
N SER A 15 -17.31 -0.76 -20.62
CA SER A 15 -16.02 -0.79 -21.32
C SER A 15 -15.11 0.36 -20.89
N ARG A 16 -15.69 1.50 -20.49
CA ARG A 16 -14.93 2.68 -20.03
C ARG A 16 -14.73 2.70 -18.52
N ASP A 17 -15.68 2.22 -17.74
CA ASP A 17 -15.67 2.30 -16.29
C ASP A 17 -15.01 1.09 -15.62
N ARG A 18 -14.67 0.06 -16.41
CA ARG A 18 -13.87 -1.08 -15.94
C ARG A 18 -12.41 -0.98 -16.38
N THR A 19 -11.54 -1.53 -15.56
CA THR A 19 -10.13 -1.76 -15.88
C THR A 19 -10.00 -3.04 -16.71
N THR A 20 -8.84 -3.24 -17.34
CA THR A 20 -8.52 -4.47 -18.08
C THR A 20 -8.58 -5.72 -17.19
N SER A 21 -8.38 -5.56 -15.89
CA SER A 21 -8.53 -6.59 -14.85
C SER A 21 -9.98 -6.83 -14.39
N GLY A 22 -10.96 -6.12 -14.96
CA GLY A 22 -12.39 -6.29 -14.68
C GLY A 22 -12.92 -5.54 -13.46
N HIS A 23 -12.06 -4.84 -12.71
CA HIS A 23 -12.48 -4.00 -11.59
C HIS A 23 -13.11 -2.69 -12.07
N CYS A 24 -14.01 -2.13 -11.27
CA CYS A 24 -14.48 -0.77 -11.51
C CYS A 24 -13.34 0.23 -11.26
N ARG A 25 -13.20 1.26 -12.11
CA ARG A 25 -12.13 2.27 -11.99
C ARG A 25 -12.13 2.98 -10.64
N LEU A 26 -13.31 3.25 -10.09
CA LEU A 26 -13.44 3.87 -8.77
C LEU A 26 -12.95 2.94 -7.64
N CYS A 27 -13.21 1.64 -7.77
CA CYS A 27 -12.70 0.60 -6.88
C CYS A 27 -11.17 0.53 -6.95
N ALA A 28 -10.61 0.58 -8.16
CA ALA A 28 -9.17 0.59 -8.37
C ALA A 28 -8.51 1.87 -7.81
N LEU A 29 -9.16 3.03 -7.97
CA LEU A 29 -8.72 4.29 -7.40
C LEU A 29 -8.75 4.27 -5.87
N ASP A 30 -9.80 3.71 -5.26
CA ASP A 30 -9.88 3.57 -3.81
C ASP A 30 -8.79 2.63 -3.27
N ALA A 31 -8.57 1.50 -3.94
CA ALA A 31 -7.50 0.57 -3.61
C ALA A 31 -6.12 1.24 -3.72
N ASP A 32 -5.85 1.99 -4.80
CA ASP A 32 -4.60 2.74 -4.98
C ASP A 32 -4.43 3.83 -3.91
N ARG A 33 -5.51 4.53 -3.53
CA ARG A 33 -5.47 5.52 -2.42
C ARG A 33 -5.10 4.87 -1.10
N LYS A 34 -5.75 3.76 -0.74
CA LYS A 34 -5.44 3.00 0.48
C LYS A 34 -4.00 2.50 0.48
N TYR A 35 -3.55 1.95 -0.65
CA TYR A 35 -2.17 1.49 -0.80
C TYR A 35 -1.16 2.63 -0.62
N ARG A 36 -1.40 3.81 -1.22
CA ARG A 36 -0.53 4.98 -1.04
C ARG A 36 -0.51 5.49 0.40
N ALA A 37 -1.64 5.45 1.09
CA ALA A 37 -1.72 5.81 2.51
C ALA A 37 -0.86 4.86 3.36
N LYS A 38 -1.01 3.54 3.16
CA LYS A 38 -0.21 2.50 3.84
C LYS A 38 1.29 2.68 3.59
N ARG A 39 1.67 2.94 2.34
CA ARG A 39 3.08 3.20 1.95
C ARG A 39 3.64 4.45 2.61
N ARG A 40 2.84 5.51 2.75
CA ARG A 40 3.25 6.71 3.48
C ARG A 40 3.45 6.43 4.96
N ALA A 41 2.50 5.76 5.60
CA ALA A 41 2.57 5.38 7.00
C ALA A 41 3.79 4.49 7.29
N ALA A 42 4.04 3.48 6.45
CA ALA A 42 5.22 2.62 6.54
C ALA A 42 6.53 3.42 6.42
N LEU A 43 6.58 4.38 5.50
CA LEU A 43 7.77 5.23 5.31
C LEU A 43 8.03 6.14 6.51
N GLU A 44 6.98 6.72 7.10
CA GLU A 44 7.08 7.50 8.33
C GLU A 44 7.52 6.63 9.52
N LEU A 45 6.99 5.41 9.63
CA LEU A 45 7.38 4.44 10.65
C LEU A 45 8.85 4.04 10.55
N VAL A 46 9.33 3.65 9.36
CA VAL A 46 10.74 3.26 9.16
C VAL A 46 11.67 4.42 9.50
N ARG A 47 11.33 5.66 9.08
CA ARG A 47 12.12 6.85 9.45
C ARG A 47 12.17 7.09 10.95
N ALA A 48 11.04 6.91 11.64
CA ALA A 48 10.97 7.08 13.09
C ALA A 48 11.83 6.02 13.80
N LEU A 49 11.83 4.77 13.33
CA LEU A 49 12.69 3.71 13.85
C LEU A 49 14.17 4.04 13.62
N GLU A 50 14.54 4.42 12.39
CA GLU A 50 15.92 4.78 12.03
C GLU A 50 16.45 5.95 12.88
N ALA A 51 15.60 6.94 13.16
CA ALA A 51 15.95 8.07 14.03
C ALA A 51 16.24 7.65 15.48
N ASN A 52 15.74 6.49 15.92
CA ASN A 52 16.02 5.89 17.23
C ASN A 52 17.12 4.82 17.17
N GLY A 53 17.82 4.68 16.04
CA GLY A 53 18.86 3.66 15.85
C GLY A 53 18.32 2.23 15.68
N VAL A 54 17.02 2.09 15.39
CA VAL A 54 16.38 0.82 15.07
C VAL A 54 16.16 0.74 13.57
N HIS A 55 16.62 -0.32 12.96
CA HIS A 55 16.47 -0.59 11.54
C HIS A 55 15.58 -1.81 11.35
N VAL A 56 14.91 -1.86 10.20
CA VAL A 56 14.13 -3.03 9.78
C VAL A 56 14.94 -3.78 8.74
N ASP A 57 15.19 -5.06 8.98
CA ASP A 57 15.79 -5.95 7.99
C ASP A 57 14.76 -6.22 6.87
N PRO A 58 15.06 -5.85 5.62
CA PRO A 58 14.12 -5.98 4.50
C PRO A 58 13.85 -7.44 4.11
N ASP A 59 14.74 -8.38 4.41
CA ASP A 59 14.60 -9.79 4.05
C ASP A 59 13.88 -10.59 5.15
N THR A 60 14.14 -10.26 6.42
CA THR A 60 13.56 -10.99 7.56
C THR A 60 12.39 -10.27 8.23
N MET A 61 12.16 -8.99 7.93
CA MET A 61 11.18 -8.13 8.61
C MET A 61 11.40 -8.03 10.13
N THR A 62 12.63 -8.27 10.60
CA THR A 62 12.97 -8.16 12.02
C THR A 62 13.58 -6.80 12.35
N LEU A 63 13.45 -6.39 13.63
CA LEU A 63 14.08 -5.17 14.13
C LEU A 63 15.53 -5.47 14.53
N THR A 64 16.44 -4.64 14.06
CA THR A 64 17.87 -4.75 14.32
C THR A 64 18.45 -3.38 14.66
N THR A 65 19.56 -3.34 15.38
CA THR A 65 20.33 -2.10 15.60
C THR A 65 21.45 -1.93 14.58
N ALA A 66 21.67 -2.93 13.71
CA ALA A 66 22.62 -2.81 12.62
C ALA A 66 22.01 -1.95 11.50
N PRO A 67 22.77 -1.00 10.91
CA PRO A 67 22.27 -0.19 9.82
C PRO A 67 21.95 -1.08 8.62
N THR A 68 20.75 -0.91 8.07
CA THR A 68 20.37 -1.53 6.79
C THR A 68 21.06 -0.79 5.64
N THR A 69 21.51 -1.53 4.63
CA THR A 69 22.07 -0.96 3.39
C THR A 69 20.99 -0.57 2.39
N GLU A 70 19.77 -1.09 2.57
CA GLU A 70 18.67 -0.82 1.67
C GLU A 70 18.07 0.58 1.90
N PRO A 71 17.63 1.27 0.84
CA PRO A 71 16.95 2.55 1.00
C PRO A 71 15.67 2.41 1.84
N THR A 72 15.40 3.36 2.73
CA THR A 72 14.18 3.45 3.55
C THR A 72 12.89 3.20 2.74
N GLY A 73 12.84 3.68 1.49
CA GLY A 73 11.69 3.49 0.61
C GLY A 73 11.45 2.04 0.16
N VAL A 74 12.51 1.23 0.05
CA VAL A 74 12.44 -0.20 -0.27
C VAL A 74 11.96 -0.97 0.95
N VAL A 75 12.50 -0.66 2.13
CA VAL A 75 12.09 -1.26 3.40
C VAL A 75 10.61 -0.98 3.68
N ALA A 76 10.17 0.27 3.54
CA ALA A 76 8.77 0.66 3.69
C ALA A 76 7.84 -0.03 2.68
N GLN A 77 8.30 -0.23 1.45
CA GLN A 77 7.55 -0.95 0.44
C GLN A 77 7.37 -2.42 0.83
N ARG A 78 8.44 -3.12 1.21
CA ARG A 78 8.36 -4.50 1.69
C ARG A 78 7.50 -4.66 2.93
N LEU A 79 7.49 -3.66 3.82
CA LEU A 79 6.62 -3.63 4.99
C LEU A 79 5.14 -3.63 4.59
N VAL A 80 4.76 -2.83 3.59
CA VAL A 80 3.38 -2.82 3.05
C VAL A 80 3.07 -4.12 2.32
N ASP A 81 4.00 -4.66 1.55
CA ASP A 81 3.77 -5.89 0.80
C ASP A 81 3.57 -7.10 1.73
N THR A 82 4.27 -7.11 2.87
CA THR A 82 4.22 -8.22 3.84
C THR A 82 3.13 -8.05 4.91
N HIS A 83 2.92 -6.83 5.40
CA HIS A 83 2.07 -6.54 6.56
C HIS A 83 1.02 -5.45 6.30
N GLY A 84 0.91 -4.96 5.07
CA GLY A 84 0.03 -3.83 4.73
C GLY A 84 -1.43 -4.05 5.09
N GLU A 85 -1.92 -5.28 5.24
CA GLU A 85 -3.28 -5.54 5.73
C GLU A 85 -3.53 -4.99 7.14
N GLY A 86 -2.51 -4.94 8.01
CA GLY A 86 -2.60 -4.41 9.37
C GLY A 86 -2.15 -2.95 9.54
N ILE A 87 -1.83 -2.25 8.45
CA ILE A 87 -1.46 -0.84 8.47
C ILE A 87 -2.71 -0.02 8.13
N GLU A 88 -3.29 0.66 9.12
CA GLU A 88 -4.49 1.52 8.98
C GLU A 88 -4.18 2.99 9.26
#